data_AF-A0A931LNC6-F1
#
_entry.id   AF-A0A931LNC6-F1
#
_cell.length_a   1.000
_cell.length_b   1.000
_cell.length_c   1.000
_cell.angle_alpha   90.00
_cell.angle_beta   90.00
_cell.angle_gamma   90.00
#
_symmetry.space_group_name_H-M   'P 1'
#
loop_
_entity.id
_entity.type
_entity.pdbx_description
1 polymer ?
#
loop_
_entity_poly.entity_id
_entity_poly.type
_entity_poly.pdbx_seq_one_letter_code
_entity_poly.pdbx_strand_id
1 'polypeptide(L)'
;MPVWNFAFGSHLSKQQLSHIIGQAPKQFMRAILPDYCLTFWKLFDFPKTFSNLATGGSPALVPHKGSQVYGAVYLIQDFRVSA
;
A
#
# COMPACT_ATOMS: atom_id res chain seq x y z
N MET A 1 9.78 -17.39 0.76
CA MET A 1 8.47 -17.17 0.11
C MET A 1 8.43 -15.78 -0.54
N PRO A 2 7.96 -15.66 -1.79
CA PRO A 2 7.79 -14.35 -2.43
C PRO A 2 6.74 -13.51 -1.69
N VAL A 3 7.02 -12.23 -1.49
CA VAL A 3 6.11 -11.30 -0.81
C VAL A 3 5.50 -10.35 -1.83
N TRP A 4 4.18 -10.42 -1.97
CA TRP A 4 3.40 -9.57 -2.86
C TRP A 4 2.66 -8.50 -2.05
N ASN A 5 2.77 -7.25 -2.50
CA ASN A 5 2.12 -6.10 -1.89
C ASN A 5 1.02 -5.58 -2.81
N PHE A 6 -0.22 -5.58 -2.32
CA PHE A 6 -1.31 -4.82 -2.94
C PHE A 6 -1.19 -3.35 -2.51
N ALA A 7 -0.64 -2.52 -3.39
CA ALA A 7 -0.48 -1.10 -3.21
C ALA A 7 -1.78 -0.34 -3.51
N PHE A 8 -2.11 0.56 -2.58
CA PHE A 8 -3.15 1.57 -2.67
C PHE A 8 -2.61 2.88 -2.07
N GLY A 9 -3.30 4.00 -2.28
CA GLY A 9 -2.85 5.29 -1.75
C GLY A 9 -1.47 5.71 -2.31
N SER A 10 -0.60 6.22 -1.44
CA SER A 10 0.74 6.70 -1.84
C SER A 10 1.66 5.60 -2.37
N HIS A 11 1.44 4.33 -1.98
CA HIS A 11 2.22 3.19 -2.46
C HIS A 11 1.96 2.85 -3.93
N LEU A 12 0.95 3.47 -4.57
CA LEU A 12 0.79 3.43 -6.03
C LEU A 12 1.98 4.07 -6.75
N SER A 13 2.62 5.06 -6.13
CA SER A 13 3.88 5.63 -6.62
C SER A 13 5.02 4.67 -6.35
N LYS A 14 5.67 4.20 -7.42
CA LYS A 14 6.86 3.35 -7.33
C LYS A 14 7.97 4.02 -6.51
N GLN A 15 8.15 5.34 -6.63
CA GLN A 15 9.18 6.07 -5.89
C GLN A 15 8.93 6.02 -4.37
N GLN A 16 7.68 6.24 -3.96
CA GLN A 16 7.29 6.15 -2.55
C GLN A 16 7.43 4.72 -2.03
N LEU A 17 6.95 3.75 -2.79
CA LEU A 17 7.07 2.35 -2.42
C LEU A 17 8.54 1.92 -2.29
N SER A 18 9.40 2.29 -3.25
CA SER A 18 10.84 2.01 -3.20
C SER A 18 11.52 2.60 -1.97
N HIS A 19 11.13 3.81 -1.58
CA HIS A 19 11.68 4.48 -0.40
C HIS A 19 11.34 3.71 0.89
N ILE A 20 10.10 3.20 1.00
CA ILE A 20 9.64 2.43 2.16
C ILE A 20 10.28 1.03 2.23
N ILE A 21 10.39 0.33 1.10
CA ILE A 21 10.92 -1.06 1.09
C ILE A 21 12.45 -1.12 0.92
N GLY A 22 13.11 0.02 0.69
CA GLY A 22 14.58 0.11 0.51
C GLY A 22 15.11 -0.44 -0.82
N GLN A 23 14.25 -0.81 -1.76
CA GLN A 23 14.63 -1.35 -3.07
C GLN A 23 13.56 -1.08 -4.13
N ALA A 24 13.90 -1.22 -5.42
CA ALA A 24 12.91 -1.07 -6.48
C ALA A 24 11.88 -2.23 -6.45
N PRO A 25 10.56 -1.94 -6.39
CA PRO A 25 9.55 -2.98 -6.48
C PRO A 25 9.59 -3.65 -7.85
N LYS A 26 9.57 -4.98 -7.86
CA LYS A 26 9.62 -5.80 -9.07
C LYS A 26 8.21 -6.15 -9.51
N GLN A 27 7.99 -6.26 -10.82
CA GLN A 27 6.71 -6.67 -11.44
C GLN A 27 5.52 -5.77 -11.06
N PHE A 28 4.64 -5.51 -12.02
CA PHE A 28 3.49 -4.64 -11.81
C PHE A 28 2.27 -5.25 -12.47
N MET A 29 1.21 -5.43 -11.70
CA MET A 29 -0.09 -5.81 -12.22
C MET A 29 -1.13 -4.83 -11.68
N ARG A 30 -2.04 -4.36 -12.55
CA ARG A 30 -3.26 -3.70 -12.08
C ARG A 30 -4.13 -4.77 -11.43
N ALA A 31 -4.70 -4.44 -10.28
CA ALA A 31 -5.50 -5.39 -9.51
C ALA A 31 -6.73 -4.70 -8.93
N ILE A 32 -7.73 -5.52 -8.62
CA ILE A 32 -8.97 -5.11 -7.95
C ILE A 32 -9.06 -5.92 -6.66
N LEU A 33 -9.32 -5.23 -5.55
CA LEU A 33 -9.65 -5.84 -4.28
C LEU A 33 -11.18 -5.74 -4.08
N PRO A 34 -11.92 -6.85 -4.21
CA PRO A 34 -13.36 -6.86 -4.02
C PRO A 34 -13.73 -6.81 -2.53
N ASP A 35 -14.93 -6.33 -2.23
CA ASP A 35 -15.52 -6.23 -0.88
C ASP A 35 -14.76 -5.32 0.10
N TYR A 36 -14.06 -4.31 -0.44
CA TYR A 36 -13.44 -3.24 0.33
C TYR A 36 -13.83 -1.87 -0.23
N CYS A 37 -13.78 -0.86 0.65
CA CYS A 37 -13.92 0.55 0.31
C CYS A 37 -12.67 1.31 0.76
N LEU A 38 -12.25 2.29 -0.05
CA LEU A 38 -11.18 3.21 0.29
C LEU A 38 -11.75 4.37 1.10
N THR A 39 -11.19 4.61 2.27
CA THR A 39 -11.52 5.74 3.14
C THR A 39 -10.24 6.48 3.55
N PHE A 40 -10.39 7.65 4.15
CA PHE A 40 -9.27 8.45 4.64
C PHE A 40 -9.44 8.67 6.13
N TRP A 41 -8.53 8.11 6.93
CA TRP A 41 -8.52 8.28 8.38
C TRP A 41 -7.63 9.46 8.74
N LYS A 42 -8.08 10.29 9.68
CA LYS A 42 -7.25 11.37 10.19
C LYS A 42 -6.18 10.76 11.08
N LEU A 43 -4.95 11.29 11.00
CA LEU A 43 -3.83 10.81 11.82
C LEU A 43 -4.11 10.85 13.33
N PHE A 44 -5.04 11.70 13.79
CA PHE A 44 -5.50 11.76 15.18
C PHE A 44 -6.21 10.48 15.66
N ASP A 45 -6.71 9.64 14.75
CA ASP A 45 -7.33 8.35 15.09
C ASP A 45 -6.27 7.23 15.27
N PHE A 46 -4.98 7.52 15.03
CA PHE A 46 -3.87 6.55 15.21
C PHE A 46 -3.14 6.78 16.54
N PRO A 47 -3.01 5.76 17.42
CA PRO A 47 -2.58 5.95 18.81
C PRO A 47 -1.07 6.12 19.03
N LYS A 48 -0.26 6.54 18.05
CA LYS A 48 1.18 6.87 18.26
C LYS A 48 1.64 8.01 17.38
N THR A 49 2.51 8.85 17.94
CA THR A 49 3.14 10.04 17.35
C THR A 49 3.88 9.72 16.04
N PHE A 50 3.24 9.95 14.89
CA PHE A 50 3.90 9.97 13.59
C PHE A 50 4.11 11.42 13.16
N SER A 51 5.23 12.01 13.58
CA SER A 51 5.49 13.44 13.48
C SER A 51 5.70 14.00 12.06
N ASN A 52 5.65 13.19 11.01
CA ASN A 52 5.91 13.63 9.62
C ASN A 52 5.05 12.96 8.54
N LEU A 53 3.96 12.26 8.90
CA LEU A 53 3.04 11.69 7.90
C LEU A 53 1.97 12.71 7.52
N ALA A 54 1.51 12.62 6.26
CA ALA A 54 0.68 13.59 5.54
C ALA A 54 -0.23 14.44 6.43
N THR A 55 -0.15 15.78 6.32
CA THR A 55 -0.93 16.75 7.13
C THR A 55 -2.46 16.65 6.97
N GLY A 56 -2.96 15.67 6.23
CA GLY A 56 -4.38 15.35 6.02
C GLY A 56 -4.75 13.91 6.43
N GLY A 57 -5.57 13.26 5.61
CA GLY A 57 -6.02 11.88 5.85
C GLY A 57 -5.09 10.83 5.23
N SER A 58 -4.85 9.73 5.96
CA SER A 58 -4.15 8.56 5.44
C SER A 58 -5.14 7.58 4.80
N PRO A 59 -4.86 7.08 3.59
CA PRO A 59 -5.74 6.12 2.93
C PRO A 59 -5.79 4.81 3.73
N ALA A 60 -6.99 4.30 3.98
CA ALA A 60 -7.25 3.05 4.66
C ALA A 60 -8.30 2.24 3.89
N LEU A 61 -8.23 0.92 4.02
CA LEU A 61 -9.20 0.00 3.43
C LEU A 61 -10.08 -0.55 4.54
N VAL A 62 -11.39 -0.44 4.36
CA VAL A 62 -12.39 -1.00 5.27
C VAL A 62 -13.23 -2.03 4.52
N PRO A 63 -13.55 -3.20 5.14
CA PRO A 63 -14.45 -4.16 4.52
C PRO A 63 -15.81 -3.53 4.22
N HIS A 64 -16.27 -3.67 2.99
CA HIS A 64 -17.56 -3.16 2.54
C HIS A 64 -18.07 -3.99 1.34
N LYS A 65 -19.06 -4.84 1.60
CA LYS A 65 -19.58 -5.81 0.63
C LYS A 65 -20.13 -5.11 -0.62
N GLY A 66 -19.77 -5.64 -1.80
CA GLY A 66 -20.22 -5.11 -3.09
C GLY A 66 -19.47 -3.86 -3.57
N SER A 67 -18.49 -3.37 -2.80
CA SER A 67 -17.53 -2.36 -3.26
C SER A 67 -16.26 -2.99 -3.80
N GLN A 68 -15.46 -2.18 -4.47
CA GLN A 68 -14.17 -2.62 -5.00
C GLN A 68 -13.15 -1.48 -4.97
N VAL A 69 -11.90 -1.82 -4.69
CA VAL A 69 -10.78 -0.88 -4.74
C VAL A 69 -9.82 -1.27 -5.84
N TYR A 70 -9.51 -0.31 -6.70
CA TYR A 70 -8.49 -0.46 -7.73
C TYR A 70 -7.11 -0.14 -7.15
N GLY A 71 -6.15 -1.00 -7.43
CA GLY A 71 -4.78 -0.85 -6.96
C GLY A 71 -3.77 -1.48 -7.90
N ALA A 72 -2.57 -1.67 -7.37
CA ALA A 72 -1.47 -2.31 -8.07
C ALA A 72 -0.83 -3.38 -7.20
N VAL A 73 -0.45 -4.51 -7.78
CA VAL A 73 0.30 -5.55 -7.10
C VAL A 73 1.77 -5.46 -7.50
N TYR A 74 2.65 -5.43 -6.50
CA TYR A 74 4.09 -5.40 -6.65
C TYR A 74 4.73 -6.60 -5.94
N LEU A 75 5.72 -7.23 -6.55
CA LEU A 75 6.60 -8.19 -5.88
C LEU A 75 7.70 -7.40 -5.15
N ILE A 76 7.65 -7.41 -3.82
CA ILE A 76 8.54 -6.59 -2.98
C ILE A 76 9.68 -7.39 -2.34
N GLN A 77 9.62 -8.72 -2.35
CA GLN A 77 10.72 -9.58 -1.93
C GLN A 77 10.69 -10.88 -2.73
N ASP A 78 11.83 -11.21 -3.33
CA ASP A 78 12.07 -12.46 -4.05
C ASP A 78 13.32 -13.12 -3.45
N PHE A 79 13.27 -14.41 -3.13
CA PHE A 79 14.33 -15.13 -2.43
C PHE A 79 15.62 -15.28 -3.27
N ARG A 80 15.61 -14.85 -4.54
CA ARG A 80 16.76 -14.94 -5.43
C ARG A 80 17.76 -13.78 -5.32
N VAL A 81 17.58 -12.85 -4.37
CA VAL A 81 18.55 -11.77 -4.11
C VAL A 81 19.23 -12.02 -2.77
N SER A 82 20.15 -12.98 -2.77
CA SER A 82 21.20 -13.14 -1.77
C SER A 82 22.39 -13.71 -2.53
N ALA A 83 23.16 -12.82 -3.14
CA ALA A 83 24.49 -13.06 -3.67
C ALA A 83 25.33 -11.83 -3.32
#